data_AF-A0A160LK64-F1
#
_entry.id   AF-A0A160LK64-F1
#
_cell.length_a   1.000
_cell.length_b   1.000
_cell.length_c   1.000
_cell.angle_alpha   90.00
_cell.angle_beta   90.00
_cell.angle_gamma   90.00
#
_symmetry.space_group_name_H-M   'P 1'
#
loop_
_entity.id
_entity.type
_entity.pdbx_description
1 polymer ?
#
loop_
_entity_poly.entity_id
_entity_poly.type
_entity_poly.pdbx_seq_one_letter_code
_entity_poly.pdbx_strand_id
1 'polypeptide(L)'
;MAQDFSHLFFSFEEHMERGEQDKAKEISKKQDMLLKELKENGYDVGALLEELKTRKSFRKSYETIIVFTDGGVRNNHDVSQESIAASAFAIYGDQKMLTHESSFIGNSIQLPSGEKIDINSTFAEYHGLLQALLFVEKYRASAKRIIFLTDCASMVQHIQQKLPQQRVFKEYVLDLISKLDSIPNVELKHIPREHNKITDGLVNQLLDKYERGEYTCN
;
A
#
# COMPACT_ATOMS: atom_id res chain seq x y z
N MET A 1 20.27 -13.50 10.43
CA MET A 1 20.83 -12.51 9.48
C MET A 1 19.89 -11.31 9.25
N ALA A 2 18.76 -11.44 8.53
CA ALA A 2 17.91 -10.27 8.25
C ALA A 2 17.29 -9.64 9.51
N GLN A 3 16.91 -10.46 10.49
CA GLN A 3 16.40 -9.99 11.78
C GLN A 3 17.49 -9.29 12.61
N ASP A 4 18.72 -9.81 12.62
CA ASP A 4 19.86 -9.19 13.32
C ASP A 4 20.19 -7.84 12.68
N PHE A 5 20.14 -7.76 11.35
CA PHE A 5 20.33 -6.50 10.63
C PHE A 5 19.24 -5.49 10.98
N SER A 6 17.98 -5.94 11.04
CA SER A 6 16.85 -5.10 11.46
C SER A 6 17.05 -4.55 12.88
N HIS A 7 17.53 -5.37 13.82
CA HIS A 7 17.83 -4.94 15.18
C HIS A 7 18.95 -3.89 15.20
N LEU A 8 20.05 -4.15 14.49
CA LEU A 8 21.15 -3.19 14.37
C LEU A 8 20.70 -1.88 13.70
N PHE A 9 19.84 -1.93 12.69
CA PHE A 9 19.27 -0.75 12.01
C PHE A 9 18.58 0.17 13.01
N PHE A 10 17.65 -0.34 13.81
CA PHE A 10 16.94 0.49 14.78
C PHE A 10 17.80 0.94 15.95
N SER A 11 18.74 0.10 16.41
CA SER A 11 19.67 0.47 17.48
C SER A 11 20.58 1.63 17.05
N PHE A 12 21.09 1.61 15.82
CA PHE A 12 21.89 2.72 15.28
C PHE A 12 21.12 4.06 15.33
N GLU A 13 19.87 4.04 14.87
CA GLU A 13 19.01 5.23 14.84
C GLU A 13 18.74 5.77 16.24
N GLU A 14 18.43 4.89 17.20
CA GLU A 14 18.20 5.27 18.60
C GLU A 14 19.44 5.93 19.22
N HIS A 15 20.64 5.41 18.96
CA HIS A 15 21.88 6.02 19.43
C HIS A 15 22.18 7.35 18.75
N MET A 16 21.89 7.49 17.45
CA MET A 16 22.01 8.76 16.74
C MET A 16 21.06 9.83 17.29
N GLU A 17 19.81 9.47 17.58
CA GLU A 17 18.82 10.37 18.19
C GLU A 17 19.22 10.82 19.60
N ARG A 18 19.93 9.96 20.35
CA ARG A 18 20.50 10.27 21.68
C ARG A 18 21.83 11.03 21.64
N GLY A 19 22.41 11.23 20.45
CA GLY A 19 23.74 11.85 20.30
C GLY A 19 24.92 10.96 20.72
N GLU A 20 24.72 9.64 20.84
CA GLU A 20 25.73 8.67 21.26
C GLU A 20 26.62 8.22 20.08
N GLN A 21 27.41 9.15 19.54
CA GLN A 21 28.15 8.98 18.28
C GLN A 21 29.10 7.77 18.27
N ASP A 22 29.80 7.50 19.38
CA ASP A 22 30.75 6.38 19.44
C ASP A 22 30.05 5.02 19.34
N LYS A 23 28.90 4.86 20.01
CA LYS A 23 28.10 3.63 19.92
C LYS A 23 27.46 3.48 18.54
N ALA A 24 26.94 4.56 17.98
CA ALA A 24 26.40 4.56 16.61
C ALA A 24 27.48 4.13 15.60
N LYS A 25 28.71 4.61 15.76
CA LYS A 25 29.85 4.21 14.91
C LYS A 25 30.21 2.73 15.06
N GLU A 26 30.14 2.17 16.27
CA GLU A 26 30.35 0.73 16.48
C GLU A 26 29.26 -0.11 15.79
N ILE A 27 28.00 0.29 15.93
CA ILE A 27 26.86 -0.42 15.33
C ILE A 27 26.91 -0.34 13.80
N SER A 28 27.27 0.82 13.24
CA SER A 28 27.42 1.01 11.79
C SER A 28 28.44 0.03 11.20
N LYS A 29 29.57 -0.22 11.87
CA LYS A 29 30.53 -1.24 11.41
C LYS A 29 29.93 -2.66 11.38
N LYS A 30 29.12 -3.01 12.38
CA LYS A 30 28.44 -4.31 12.44
C LYS A 30 27.38 -4.44 11.34
N GLN A 31 26.66 -3.35 11.05
CA GLN A 31 25.71 -3.27 9.93
C GLN A 31 26.42 -3.51 8.59
N ASP A 32 27.55 -2.86 8.33
CA ASP A 32 28.30 -3.00 7.07
C ASP A 32 28.75 -4.45 6.84
N MET A 33 29.25 -5.11 7.88
CA MET A 33 29.63 -6.53 7.81
C MET A 33 28.43 -7.41 7.48
N LEU A 34 27.32 -7.22 8.19
CA LEU A 34 26.13 -8.05 8.00
C LEU A 34 25.42 -7.79 6.67
N LEU A 35 25.46 -6.55 6.16
CA LEU A 35 24.98 -6.20 4.82
C LEU A 35 25.74 -6.97 3.74
N LYS A 36 27.06 -7.07 3.88
CA LYS A 36 27.91 -7.83 2.98
C LYS A 36 27.53 -9.31 3.01
N GLU A 37 27.40 -9.89 4.20
CA GLU A 37 26.98 -11.29 4.37
C GLU A 37 25.59 -11.55 3.78
N LEU A 38 24.61 -10.67 4.04
CA LEU A 38 23.27 -10.77 3.45
C LEU A 38 23.33 -10.79 1.93
N LYS A 39 24.10 -9.89 1.32
CA LYS A 39 24.27 -9.83 -0.13
C LYS A 39 24.92 -11.10 -0.69
N GLU A 40 25.95 -11.61 -0.02
CA GLU A 40 26.64 -12.85 -0.39
C GLU A 40 25.72 -14.08 -0.29
N ASN A 41 24.73 -14.05 0.62
CA ASN A 41 23.71 -15.09 0.77
C ASN A 41 22.47 -14.86 -0.11
N GLY A 42 22.52 -13.94 -1.08
CA GLY A 42 21.46 -13.73 -2.06
C GLY A 42 20.23 -12.96 -1.55
N TYR A 43 20.33 -12.27 -0.41
CA TYR A 43 19.25 -11.41 0.06
C TYR A 43 19.15 -10.13 -0.79
N ASP A 44 17.92 -9.71 -1.09
CA ASP A 44 17.67 -8.37 -1.61
C ASP A 44 17.80 -7.33 -0.49
N VAL A 45 19.03 -6.85 -0.33
CA VAL A 45 19.38 -5.83 0.65
C VAL A 45 18.66 -4.51 0.39
N GLY A 46 18.36 -4.18 -0.87
CA GLY A 46 17.63 -2.97 -1.24
C GLY A 46 16.21 -3.02 -0.70
N ALA A 47 15.48 -4.09 -0.99
CA ALA A 47 14.14 -4.31 -0.48
C ALA A 47 14.09 -4.33 1.06
N LEU A 48 15.08 -4.98 1.70
CA LEU A 48 15.18 -5.00 3.17
C LEU A 48 15.37 -3.60 3.76
N LEU A 49 16.24 -2.78 3.18
CA LEU A 49 16.47 -1.41 3.64
C LEU A 49 15.22 -0.54 3.47
N GLU A 50 14.50 -0.66 2.36
CA GLU A 50 13.26 0.07 2.13
C GLU A 50 12.14 -0.36 3.10
N GLU A 51 12.00 -1.66 3.38
CA GLU A 51 11.09 -2.17 4.42
C GLU A 51 11.45 -1.57 5.80
N LEU A 52 12.73 -1.50 6.15
CA LEU A 52 13.17 -0.96 7.44
C LEU A 52 12.96 0.55 7.56
N LYS A 53 13.22 1.32 6.49
CA LYS A 53 12.90 2.76 6.42
C LYS A 53 11.40 3.01 6.54
N THR A 54 10.59 2.18 5.91
CA THR A 54 9.14 2.23 6.00
C THR A 54 8.68 1.98 7.43
N ARG A 55 9.12 0.88 8.05
CA ARG A 55 8.85 0.59 9.47
C ARG A 55 9.26 1.74 10.38
N LYS A 56 10.43 2.35 10.15
CA LYS A 56 10.90 3.51 10.92
C LYS A 56 9.93 4.69 10.81
N SER A 57 9.47 5.00 9.61
CA SER A 57 8.54 6.12 9.39
C SER A 57 7.24 5.90 10.15
N PHE A 58 6.67 4.69 10.09
CA PHE A 58 5.41 4.35 10.75
C PHE A 58 5.51 4.04 12.25
N ARG A 59 6.71 3.99 12.84
CA ARG A 59 6.90 3.96 14.31
C ARG A 59 6.54 5.27 14.98
N LYS A 60 6.52 6.38 14.23
CA LYS A 60 6.13 7.69 14.74
C LYS A 60 4.61 7.75 14.91
N SER A 61 4.16 8.53 15.90
CA SER A 61 2.76 8.91 16.01
C SER A 61 2.56 10.23 15.27
N TYR A 62 1.47 10.33 14.51
CA TYR A 62 1.13 11.50 13.71
C TYR A 62 -0.14 12.17 14.24
N GLU A 63 -0.30 13.46 13.98
CA GLU A 63 -1.59 14.12 14.25
C GLU A 63 -2.63 13.64 13.23
N THR A 64 -2.27 13.55 11.96
CA THR A 64 -3.16 13.04 10.91
C THR A 64 -2.39 12.22 9.88
N ILE A 65 -2.95 11.07 9.55
CA ILE A 65 -2.56 10.29 8.38
C ILE A 65 -3.63 10.42 7.30
N ILE A 66 -3.21 10.74 6.08
CA ILE A 66 -4.06 10.80 4.89
C ILE A 66 -3.59 9.72 3.92
N VAL A 67 -4.53 8.89 3.47
CA VAL A 67 -4.28 7.79 2.56
C VAL A 67 -5.10 8.02 1.30
N PHE A 68 -4.44 8.25 0.18
CA PHE A 68 -5.08 8.30 -1.13
C PHE A 68 -5.09 6.88 -1.71
N THR A 69 -6.18 6.50 -2.36
CA THR A 69 -6.33 5.19 -3.00
C THR A 69 -6.98 5.36 -4.36
N ASP A 70 -6.57 4.53 -5.32
CA ASP A 70 -7.18 4.47 -6.65
C ASP A 70 -7.02 3.07 -7.25
N GLY A 71 -7.89 2.73 -8.19
CA GLY A 71 -7.77 1.56 -9.03
C GLY A 71 -8.32 1.79 -10.43
N GLY A 72 -7.58 1.29 -11.42
CA GLY A 72 -7.88 1.49 -12.84
C GLY A 72 -7.83 0.20 -13.62
N VAL A 73 -8.52 0.21 -14.76
CA VAL A 73 -8.55 -0.89 -15.72
C VAL A 73 -8.31 -0.33 -17.13
N ARG A 74 -7.47 -0.99 -17.92
CA ARG A 74 -7.34 -0.79 -19.37
C ARG A 74 -8.13 -1.85 -20.12
N ASN A 75 -8.58 -1.51 -21.32
CA ASN A 75 -9.24 -2.43 -22.27
C ASN A 75 -10.54 -3.09 -21.78
N ASN A 76 -11.18 -2.56 -20.73
CA ASN A 76 -12.43 -3.08 -20.13
C ASN A 76 -13.62 -3.23 -21.11
N HIS A 77 -13.51 -2.73 -22.34
CA HIS A 77 -14.56 -2.74 -23.36
C HIS A 77 -14.10 -3.33 -24.70
N ASP A 78 -12.83 -3.70 -24.84
CA ASP A 78 -12.30 -4.28 -26.07
C ASP A 78 -12.08 -5.78 -25.88
N VAL A 79 -13.03 -6.59 -26.37
CA VAL A 79 -12.97 -8.06 -26.30
C VAL A 79 -11.80 -8.67 -27.08
N SER A 80 -11.10 -7.88 -27.90
CA SER A 80 -9.91 -8.32 -28.64
C SER A 80 -8.61 -8.14 -27.85
N GLN A 81 -8.65 -7.44 -26.71
CA GLN A 81 -7.49 -7.20 -25.86
C GLN A 81 -7.76 -7.68 -24.44
N GLU A 82 -6.71 -8.12 -23.76
CA GLU A 82 -6.81 -8.52 -22.37
C GLU A 82 -7.06 -7.28 -21.49
N SER A 83 -8.14 -7.31 -20.72
CA SER A 83 -8.39 -6.31 -19.68
C SER A 83 -7.36 -6.47 -18.58
N ILE A 84 -6.63 -5.42 -18.26
CA ILE A 84 -5.69 -5.43 -17.15
C ILE A 84 -6.01 -4.33 -16.14
N ALA A 85 -5.96 -4.72 -14.88
CA ALA A 85 -6.24 -3.87 -13.74
C ALA A 85 -4.99 -3.63 -12.89
N ALA A 86 -4.93 -2.44 -12.32
CA ALA A 86 -3.93 -2.02 -11.37
C ALA A 86 -4.58 -1.19 -10.25
N SER A 87 -3.94 -1.15 -9.10
CA SER A 87 -4.30 -0.25 -8.02
C SER A 87 -3.08 0.46 -7.47
N ALA A 88 -3.31 1.57 -6.77
CA ALA A 88 -2.28 2.29 -6.07
C ALA A 88 -2.80 2.93 -4.78
N PHE A 89 -1.88 3.20 -3.87
CA PHE A 89 -2.13 4.06 -2.72
C PHE A 89 -0.93 4.96 -2.45
N ALA A 90 -1.19 6.09 -1.79
CA ALA A 90 -0.17 7.00 -1.28
C ALA A 90 -0.52 7.44 0.14
N ILE A 91 0.44 7.39 1.06
CA ILE A 91 0.24 7.69 2.48
C ILE A 91 1.05 8.92 2.88
N TYR A 92 0.39 9.84 3.57
CA TYR A 92 0.95 11.06 4.12
C TYR A 92 0.78 11.08 5.64
N GLY A 93 1.81 11.47 6.38
CA GLY A 93 1.74 11.77 7.80
C GLY A 93 2.11 13.23 8.02
N ASP A 94 1.21 14.01 8.61
CA ASP A 94 1.37 15.45 8.85
C ASP A 94 1.86 16.21 7.59
N GLN A 95 1.19 15.95 6.45
CA GLN A 95 1.47 16.53 5.12
C GLN A 95 2.76 16.05 4.43
N LYS A 96 3.57 15.21 5.07
CA LYS A 96 4.74 14.59 4.44
C LYS A 96 4.38 13.23 3.87
N MET A 97 4.68 13.00 2.59
CA MET A 97 4.55 11.67 1.98
C MET A 97 5.48 10.69 2.71
N LEU A 98 4.90 9.61 3.22
CA LEU A 98 5.61 8.53 3.91
C LEU A 98 5.95 7.40 2.95
N THR A 99 5.00 7.03 2.09
CA THR A 99 5.16 6.00 1.08
C THR A 99 4.12 6.15 -0.04
N HIS A 100 4.35 5.45 -1.14
CA HIS A 100 3.34 5.13 -2.14
C HIS A 100 3.67 3.77 -2.76
N GLU A 101 2.66 3.00 -3.12
CA GLU A 101 2.83 1.74 -3.83
C GLU A 101 1.77 1.60 -4.92
N SER A 102 2.10 0.80 -5.94
CA SER A 102 1.19 0.43 -7.01
C SER A 102 1.37 -1.04 -7.33
N SER A 103 0.29 -1.75 -7.55
CA SER A 103 0.28 -3.20 -7.78
C SER A 103 -0.59 -3.55 -8.98
N PHE A 104 -0.09 -4.47 -9.81
CA PHE A 104 -0.95 -5.12 -10.80
C PHE A 104 -1.90 -6.08 -10.10
N ILE A 105 -3.14 -6.05 -10.51
CA ILE A 105 -4.17 -6.98 -10.05
C ILE A 105 -4.34 -8.10 -11.09
N GLY A 106 -4.09 -7.80 -12.37
CA GLY A 106 -4.29 -8.72 -13.49
C GLY A 106 -5.65 -8.54 -14.14
N ASN A 107 -6.17 -9.59 -14.77
CA ASN A 107 -7.47 -9.59 -15.46
C ASN A 107 -8.61 -10.14 -14.60
N SER A 108 -8.30 -10.91 -13.55
CA SER A 108 -9.25 -11.61 -12.71
C SER A 108 -8.74 -11.73 -11.28
N ILE A 109 -9.67 -11.80 -10.32
CA ILE A 109 -9.36 -12.15 -8.93
C ILE A 109 -10.09 -13.42 -8.53
N GLN A 110 -9.48 -14.18 -7.62
CA GLN A 110 -10.14 -15.28 -6.95
C GLN A 110 -10.70 -14.81 -5.61
N LEU A 111 -12.01 -14.96 -5.41
CA LEU A 111 -12.69 -14.64 -4.16
C LEU A 111 -12.41 -15.69 -3.09
N PRO A 112 -12.66 -15.40 -1.79
CA PRO A 112 -12.56 -16.38 -0.71
C PRO A 112 -13.45 -17.62 -0.91
N SER A 113 -14.54 -17.48 -1.67
CA SER A 113 -15.42 -18.58 -2.07
C SER A 113 -14.76 -19.56 -3.07
N GLY A 114 -13.62 -19.19 -3.65
CA GLY A 114 -12.94 -19.90 -4.73
C GLY A 114 -13.37 -19.48 -6.13
N GLU A 115 -14.42 -18.68 -6.27
CA GLU A 115 -14.92 -18.15 -7.55
C GLU A 115 -13.91 -17.17 -8.17
N LYS A 116 -13.66 -17.29 -9.48
CA LYS A 116 -12.88 -16.32 -10.24
C LYS A 116 -13.80 -15.34 -10.93
N ILE A 117 -13.50 -14.05 -10.82
CA ILE A 117 -14.26 -12.98 -11.45
C ILE A 117 -13.33 -12.05 -12.23
N ASP A 118 -13.84 -11.53 -13.35
CA ASP A 118 -13.13 -10.52 -14.13
C ASP A 118 -13.12 -9.19 -13.38
N ILE A 119 -11.97 -8.50 -13.41
CA ILE A 119 -11.82 -7.22 -12.72
C ILE A 119 -12.36 -6.11 -13.60
N ASN A 120 -13.32 -5.36 -13.07
CA ASN A 120 -13.77 -4.09 -13.63
C ASN A 120 -13.22 -2.92 -12.80
N SER A 121 -13.43 -1.70 -13.30
CA SER A 121 -12.97 -0.46 -12.65
C SER A 121 -13.42 -0.36 -11.18
N THR A 122 -14.64 -0.76 -10.86
CA THR A 122 -15.13 -0.69 -9.46
C THR A 122 -14.38 -1.68 -8.56
N PHE A 123 -14.06 -2.87 -9.06
CA PHE A 123 -13.25 -3.84 -8.33
C PHE A 123 -11.80 -3.37 -8.13
N ALA A 124 -11.21 -2.73 -9.14
CA ALA A 124 -9.86 -2.18 -9.02
C ALA A 124 -9.81 -1.12 -7.90
N GLU A 125 -10.82 -0.25 -7.82
CA GLU A 125 -10.95 0.79 -6.78
C GLU A 125 -11.05 0.17 -5.38
N TYR A 126 -11.92 -0.82 -5.20
CA TYR A 126 -12.00 -1.56 -3.94
C TYR A 126 -10.68 -2.24 -3.57
N HIS A 127 -9.97 -2.76 -4.56
CA HIS A 127 -8.67 -3.38 -4.35
C HIS A 127 -7.61 -2.36 -3.92
N GLY A 128 -7.62 -1.15 -4.48
CA GLY A 128 -6.75 -0.06 -4.03
C GLY A 128 -6.98 0.29 -2.56
N LEU A 129 -8.23 0.36 -2.13
CA LEU A 129 -8.56 0.53 -0.71
C LEU A 129 -8.08 -0.65 0.14
N LEU A 130 -8.27 -1.90 -0.31
CA LEU A 130 -7.79 -3.08 0.41
C LEU A 130 -6.27 -3.05 0.62
N GLN A 131 -5.49 -2.77 -0.42
CA GLN A 131 -4.03 -2.72 -0.33
C GLN A 131 -3.58 -1.66 0.68
N ALA A 132 -4.22 -0.49 0.65
CA ALA A 132 -3.93 0.58 1.57
C ALA A 132 -4.26 0.20 3.03
N LEU A 133 -5.39 -0.48 3.26
CA LEU A 133 -5.78 -0.97 4.59
C LEU A 133 -4.79 -2.02 5.11
N LEU A 134 -4.43 -3.00 4.28
CA LEU A 134 -3.44 -4.02 4.62
C LEU A 134 -2.09 -3.40 4.96
N PHE A 135 -1.69 -2.36 4.24
CA PHE A 135 -0.47 -1.62 4.55
C PHE A 135 -0.55 -0.93 5.91
N VAL A 136 -1.62 -0.17 6.16
CA VAL A 136 -1.84 0.53 7.44
C VAL A 136 -1.85 -0.44 8.62
N GLU A 137 -2.48 -1.60 8.45
CA GLU A 137 -2.52 -2.69 9.43
C GLU A 137 -1.12 -3.32 9.65
N LYS A 138 -0.42 -3.69 8.57
CA LYS A 138 0.93 -4.30 8.61
C LYS A 138 1.91 -3.44 9.41
N TYR A 139 1.90 -2.13 9.19
CA TYR A 139 2.83 -1.20 9.84
C TYR A 139 2.26 -0.55 11.11
N ARG A 140 1.03 -0.91 11.52
CA ARG A 140 0.35 -0.38 12.71
C ARG A 140 0.42 1.14 12.79
N ALA A 141 0.06 1.80 11.68
CA ALA A 141 0.17 3.24 11.57
C ALA A 141 -0.60 3.92 12.72
N SER A 142 0.08 4.81 13.45
CA SER A 142 -0.47 5.47 14.63
C SER A 142 -0.76 6.94 14.35
N ALA A 143 -2.02 7.34 14.48
CA ALA A 143 -2.41 8.75 14.42
C ALA A 143 -3.65 9.05 15.25
N LYS A 144 -3.86 10.32 15.61
CA LYS A 144 -5.13 10.77 16.20
C LYS A 144 -6.29 10.62 15.22
N ARG A 145 -6.00 10.70 13.92
CA ARG A 145 -6.97 10.55 12.84
C ARG A 145 -6.33 9.93 11.60
N ILE A 146 -7.02 8.97 10.99
CA ILE A 146 -6.62 8.35 9.72
C ILE A 146 -7.75 8.57 8.70
N ILE A 147 -7.46 9.14 7.55
CA ILE A 147 -8.47 9.47 6.54
C ILE A 147 -8.08 8.82 5.22
N PHE A 148 -8.89 7.86 4.77
CA PHE A 148 -8.82 7.29 3.44
C PHE A 148 -9.62 8.18 2.46
N LEU A 149 -8.99 8.53 1.34
CA LEU A 149 -9.52 9.39 0.30
C LEU A 149 -9.52 8.63 -1.03
N THR A 150 -10.64 8.67 -1.72
CA THR A 150 -10.85 8.04 -3.05
C THR A 150 -11.75 8.92 -3.89
N ASP A 151 -11.64 8.88 -5.20
CA ASP A 151 -12.58 9.48 -6.15
C ASP A 151 -13.71 8.55 -6.60
N CYS A 152 -13.77 7.33 -6.05
CA CYS A 152 -14.85 6.40 -6.28
C CYS A 152 -16.04 6.65 -5.33
N ALA A 153 -16.93 7.58 -5.70
CA ALA A 153 -18.11 7.93 -4.90
C ALA A 153 -19.02 6.72 -4.59
N SER A 154 -19.14 5.79 -5.53
CA SER A 154 -19.96 4.58 -5.36
C SER A 154 -19.36 3.64 -4.31
N MET A 155 -18.04 3.46 -4.26
CA MET A 155 -17.36 2.70 -3.21
C MET A 155 -17.65 3.27 -1.82
N VAL A 156 -17.53 4.59 -1.67
CA VAL A 156 -17.81 5.28 -0.39
C VAL A 156 -19.27 5.07 0.02
N GLN A 157 -20.21 5.22 -0.91
CA GLN A 157 -21.63 4.97 -0.66
C GLN A 157 -21.89 3.52 -0.24
N HIS A 158 -21.23 2.56 -0.90
CA HIS A 158 -21.41 1.14 -0.62
C HIS A 158 -20.93 0.75 0.77
N ILE A 159 -19.81 1.32 1.20
CA ILE A 159 -19.22 1.09 2.52
C ILE A 159 -20.03 1.78 3.62
N GLN A 160 -20.51 3.01 3.39
CA GLN A 160 -21.13 3.83 4.45
C GLN A 160 -22.63 3.64 4.62
N GLN A 161 -23.37 3.32 3.54
CA GLN A 161 -24.83 3.48 3.54
C GLN A 161 -25.57 2.27 3.00
N LYS A 162 -25.05 1.62 1.95
CA LYS A 162 -25.82 0.64 1.20
C LYS A 162 -24.92 -0.40 0.55
N LEU A 163 -24.86 -1.59 1.13
CA LEU A 163 -24.16 -2.71 0.51
C LEU A 163 -24.60 -2.90 -0.95
N PRO A 164 -23.66 -3.26 -1.85
CA PRO A 164 -23.96 -3.49 -3.26
C PRO A 164 -24.92 -4.68 -3.41
N GLN A 165 -25.79 -4.63 -4.41
CA GLN A 165 -26.77 -5.71 -4.66
C GLN A 165 -26.11 -6.99 -5.14
N GLN A 166 -25.07 -6.87 -5.95
CA GLN A 166 -24.31 -8.01 -6.45
C GLN A 166 -23.56 -8.68 -5.30
N ARG A 167 -23.82 -9.97 -5.10
CA ARG A 167 -23.29 -10.77 -3.97
C ARG A 167 -21.77 -10.68 -3.87
N VAL A 168 -21.09 -10.81 -4.99
CA VAL A 168 -19.62 -10.80 -5.08
C VAL A 168 -19.03 -9.49 -4.53
N PHE A 169 -19.57 -8.35 -4.95
CA PHE A 169 -19.19 -7.05 -4.39
C PHE A 169 -19.56 -6.92 -2.91
N LYS A 170 -20.66 -7.52 -2.49
CA LYS A 170 -21.11 -7.45 -1.09
C LYS A 170 -20.14 -8.15 -0.15
N GLU A 171 -19.67 -9.34 -0.50
CA GLU A 171 -18.66 -10.07 0.28
C GLU A 171 -17.37 -9.26 0.40
N TYR A 172 -16.90 -8.67 -0.71
CA TYR A 172 -15.70 -7.82 -0.73
C TYR A 172 -15.85 -6.55 0.13
N VAL A 173 -16.99 -5.85 0.01
CA VAL A 173 -17.28 -4.64 0.78
C VAL A 173 -17.40 -4.94 2.28
N LEU A 174 -17.95 -6.10 2.66
CA LEU A 174 -18.02 -6.50 4.07
C LEU A 174 -16.63 -6.74 4.68
N ASP A 175 -15.70 -7.33 3.93
CA ASP A 175 -14.30 -7.48 4.39
C ASP A 175 -13.63 -6.10 4.56
N LEU A 176 -13.83 -5.19 3.61
CA LEU A 176 -13.33 -3.81 3.69
C LEU A 176 -13.90 -3.06 4.92
N ILE A 177 -15.20 -3.20 5.19
CA ILE A 177 -15.83 -2.62 6.38
C ILE A 177 -15.18 -3.18 7.65
N SER A 178 -15.03 -4.51 7.74
CA SER A 178 -14.41 -5.13 8.91
C SER A 178 -12.97 -4.65 9.14
N LYS A 179 -12.21 -4.38 8.08
CA LYS A 179 -10.84 -3.85 8.13
C LYS A 179 -10.79 -2.37 8.48
N LEU A 180 -11.74 -1.58 7.99
CA LEU A 180 -11.88 -0.18 8.42
C LEU A 180 -12.21 -0.13 9.92
N ASP A 181 -13.20 -0.91 10.37
CA ASP A 181 -13.64 -0.92 11.76
C ASP A 181 -12.57 -1.40 12.75
N SER A 182 -11.56 -2.17 12.29
CA SER A 182 -10.43 -2.58 13.14
C SER A 182 -9.38 -1.48 13.34
N ILE A 183 -9.40 -0.42 12.52
CA ILE A 183 -8.47 0.70 12.58
C ILE A 183 -9.10 1.83 13.41
N PRO A 184 -8.49 2.24 14.54
CA PRO A 184 -9.04 3.29 15.38
C PRO A 184 -8.98 4.66 14.68
N ASN A 185 -10.00 5.49 14.91
CA ASN A 185 -10.10 6.87 14.39
C ASN A 185 -9.99 6.96 12.87
N VAL A 186 -10.53 5.98 12.15
CA VAL A 186 -10.53 5.94 10.69
C VAL A 186 -11.77 6.61 10.10
N GLU A 187 -11.58 7.28 8.96
CA GLU A 187 -12.64 7.80 8.13
C GLU A 187 -12.37 7.43 6.67
N LEU A 188 -13.42 7.12 5.91
CA LEU A 188 -13.36 7.01 4.45
C LEU A 188 -14.13 8.20 3.84
N LYS A 189 -13.54 8.91 2.89
CA LYS A 189 -14.17 10.05 2.21
C LYS A 189 -13.98 10.01 0.71
N HIS A 190 -15.00 10.49 0.03
CA HIS A 190 -14.94 10.80 -1.38
C HIS A 190 -14.25 12.16 -1.58
N ILE A 191 -13.38 12.25 -2.58
CA ILE A 191 -12.80 13.48 -3.10
C ILE A 191 -12.95 13.55 -4.62
N PRO A 192 -13.06 14.74 -5.21
CA PRO A 192 -13.00 14.87 -6.68
C PRO A 192 -11.68 14.34 -7.28
N ARG A 193 -11.75 13.77 -8.49
CA ARG A 193 -10.61 13.14 -9.18
C ARG A 193 -9.42 14.08 -9.39
N GLU A 194 -9.66 15.36 -9.59
CA GLU A 194 -8.61 16.38 -9.70
C GLU A 194 -7.74 16.53 -8.44
N HIS A 195 -8.21 16.01 -7.30
CA HIS A 195 -7.47 15.94 -6.04
C HIS A 195 -6.79 14.58 -5.81
N ASN A 196 -7.08 13.54 -6.61
CA ASN A 196 -6.52 12.19 -6.50
C ASN A 196 -5.40 11.90 -7.52
N LYS A 197 -4.75 12.95 -8.05
CA LYS A 197 -3.79 12.86 -9.18
C LYS A 197 -2.62 11.92 -8.95
N ILE A 198 -2.22 11.71 -7.70
CA ILE A 198 -1.01 10.93 -7.39
C ILE A 198 -1.26 9.45 -7.62
N THR A 199 -2.33 8.91 -7.05
CA THR A 199 -2.68 7.50 -7.22
C THR A 199 -3.20 7.21 -8.63
N ASP A 200 -3.94 8.14 -9.25
CA ASP A 200 -4.31 8.05 -10.67
C ASP A 200 -3.07 8.02 -11.58
N GLY A 201 -2.09 8.87 -11.30
CA GLY A 201 -0.80 8.85 -12.00
C GLY A 201 -0.07 7.52 -11.83
N LEU A 202 -0.01 6.97 -10.61
CA LEU A 202 0.65 5.70 -10.32
C LEU A 202 -0.02 4.52 -11.03
N VAL A 203 -1.36 4.45 -10.99
CA VAL A 203 -2.16 3.44 -11.67
C VAL A 203 -1.91 3.50 -13.18
N ASN A 204 -2.04 4.68 -13.79
CA ASN A 204 -1.84 4.84 -15.23
C ASN A 204 -0.40 4.50 -15.64
N GLN A 205 0.61 4.97 -14.91
CA GLN A 205 2.01 4.63 -15.19
C GLN A 205 2.26 3.13 -15.13
N LEU A 206 1.64 2.43 -14.19
CA LEU A 206 1.78 0.99 -14.06
C LEU A 206 1.12 0.26 -15.24
N LEU A 207 -0.10 0.63 -15.60
CA LEU A 207 -0.81 0.07 -16.75
C LEU A 207 -0.07 0.33 -18.07
N ASP A 208 0.46 1.54 -18.28
CA ASP A 208 1.23 1.90 -19.46
C ASP A 208 2.54 1.08 -19.58
N LYS A 209 3.17 0.72 -18.46
CA LYS A 209 4.35 -0.18 -18.47
C LYS A 209 4.00 -1.58 -18.96
N TYR A 210 2.84 -2.10 -18.58
CA TYR A 210 2.37 -3.40 -19.07
C TYR A 210 2.11 -3.37 -20.57
N GLU A 211 1.44 -2.32 -21.07
CA GLU A 211 1.19 -2.16 -22.51
C GLU A 211 2.48 -2.07 -23.33
N ARG A 212 3.56 -1.51 -22.75
CA ARG A 212 4.90 -1.49 -23.37
C ARG A 212 5.67 -2.81 -23.25
N GLY A 213 5.15 -3.82 -22.57
CA GLY A 213 5.83 -5.08 -22.32
C GLY A 213 7.00 -4.98 -21.33
N GLU A 214 7.08 -3.89 -20.56
CA GLU A 214 8.10 -3.68 -19.52
C GLU A 214 7.78 -4.44 -18.23
N TYR A 215 6.62 -5.09 -18.17
CA TYR A 215 6.16 -5.87 -17.04
C TYR A 215 5.41 -7.12 -17.51
N THR A 216 5.83 -8.29 -17.05
CA THR A 216 5.11 -9.55 -17.25
C THR A 216 4.53 -9.97 -15.91
N CYS A 217 3.21 -10.18 -15.84
CA CYS A 217 2.60 -10.83 -14.69
C CYS A 217 3.14 -12.26 -14.62
N ASN A 218 3.90 -12.57 -13.56
CA ASN A 218 4.36 -13.93 -13.25
C ASN A 218 3.24 -14.74 -12.60
#